data_AF-A0A953XLG0-F1
#
_entry.id   AF-A0A953XLG0-F1
#
_cell.length_a   1.000
_cell.length_b   1.000
_cell.length_c   1.000
_cell.angle_alpha   90.00
_cell.angle_beta   90.00
_cell.angle_gamma   90.00
#
_symmetry.space_group_name_H-M   'P 1'
#
loop_
_entity.id
_entity.type
_entity.pdbx_description
1 polymer ?
#
loop_
_entity_poly.entity_id
_entity_poly.type
_entity_poly.pdbx_seq_one_letter_code
_entity_poly.pdbx_strand_id
1 'polypeptide(L)'
;MKSIRYLLPLMGCFAALALSPAPGEACIHGPKEFKGYVDSGAQRGLVFWDNGREELVIQPAYTVNTAALEADEFTDDGKLKNFDSFAWVLPLAALPDKYEEAAPEVFTDIDKFTEVVSRIPEPEKSDDEDSGPSLGYDEAEEDIEFFEALDVGDYNIQPIKAKGEAGGKELAGWLKDNGFGEVDERVLRFYLEHEYYWLAIKLKSEDGLPADGSAKPLHVSFKTPAPTYPWKIYDKRGEFDIELWVITRDAIDLTKSTRFGVETPEQIDDSRMQKNREPSYVELPETVRAIADGVDDLKNLRLAKVYVYRFIGKNIEAEDGLDLSLLQDEMFFEFEKDIAPKPKEEVKPTKPEDEKKDGDKGKEGEDKEGKDQPEK
;
A
#
# COMPACT_ATOMS: atom_id res chain seq x y z
N MET A 1 -28.16 39.69 74.10
CA MET A 1 -26.81 39.76 73.49
C MET A 1 -26.86 39.03 72.16
N LYS A 2 -26.27 39.64 71.11
CA LYS A 2 -26.52 39.35 69.69
C LYS A 2 -25.94 38.00 69.25
N SER A 3 -26.76 37.13 68.66
CA SER A 3 -26.32 35.92 67.96
C SER A 3 -25.84 36.27 66.55
N ILE A 4 -24.55 36.03 66.27
CA ILE A 4 -23.96 36.12 64.93
C ILE A 4 -24.03 34.72 64.33
N ARG A 5 -24.87 34.54 63.30
CA ARG A 5 -24.90 33.36 62.43
C ARG A 5 -23.91 33.60 61.29
N TYR A 6 -22.83 32.84 61.25
CA TYR A 6 -21.95 32.80 60.08
C TYR A 6 -22.58 31.86 59.04
N LEU A 7 -23.07 32.45 57.94
CA LEU A 7 -23.31 31.76 56.67
C LEU A 7 -21.95 31.57 56.00
N LEU A 8 -21.52 30.33 55.82
CA LEU A 8 -20.41 29.97 54.94
C LEU A 8 -21.02 29.55 53.59
N PRO A 9 -20.68 30.21 52.48
CA PRO A 9 -21.14 29.77 51.16
C PRO A 9 -20.35 28.54 50.75
N LEU A 10 -21.06 27.43 50.53
CA LEU A 10 -20.54 26.25 49.87
C LEU A 10 -20.25 26.64 48.41
N MET A 11 -18.99 26.90 48.11
CA MET A 11 -18.49 27.16 46.77
C MET A 11 -18.55 25.83 46.00
N GLY A 12 -19.66 25.63 45.29
CA GLY A 12 -19.84 24.48 44.41
C GLY A 12 -18.92 24.61 43.20
N CYS A 13 -17.81 23.87 43.21
CA CYS A 13 -17.05 23.60 41.99
C CYS A 13 -17.90 22.69 41.10
N PHE A 14 -18.65 23.28 40.17
CA PHE A 14 -19.12 22.57 38.99
C PHE A 14 -17.89 22.30 38.11
N ALA A 15 -17.26 21.15 38.32
CA ALA A 15 -16.36 20.57 37.33
C ALA A 15 -17.24 20.13 36.16
N ALA A 16 -17.39 20.99 35.16
CA ALA A 16 -17.89 20.60 33.86
C ALA A 16 -16.83 19.69 33.22
N LEU A 17 -16.95 18.38 33.44
CA LEU A 17 -16.36 17.39 32.56
C LEU A 17 -17.04 17.57 31.20
N ALA A 18 -16.44 18.41 30.36
CA ALA A 18 -16.69 18.38 28.93
C ALA A 18 -16.08 17.07 28.41
N LEU A 19 -16.85 15.99 28.50
CA LEU A 19 -16.67 14.82 27.65
C LEU A 19 -17.02 15.29 26.24
N SER A 20 -16.07 15.91 25.55
CA SER A 20 -16.16 16.00 24.10
C SER A 20 -16.16 14.56 23.59
N PRO A 21 -17.20 14.06 22.90
CA PRO A 21 -17.07 12.83 22.14
C PRO A 21 -16.00 13.09 21.09
N ALA A 22 -14.94 12.29 21.08
CA ALA A 22 -13.98 12.28 19.98
C ALA A 22 -14.66 11.59 18.79
N PRO A 23 -15.03 12.30 17.71
CA PRO A 23 -15.57 11.64 16.54
C PRO A 23 -14.39 11.31 15.63
N GLY A 24 -13.66 10.24 15.94
CA GLY A 24 -12.86 9.57 14.91
C GLY A 24 -13.73 8.49 14.29
N GLU A 25 -14.61 8.85 13.38
CA GLU A 25 -15.18 7.80 12.51
C GLU A 25 -13.99 7.26 11.72
N ALA A 26 -13.76 5.95 11.64
CA ALA A 26 -12.68 5.36 10.83
C ALA A 26 -13.14 5.19 9.37
N CYS A 27 -12.25 4.93 8.41
CA CYS A 27 -12.67 4.44 7.07
C CYS A 27 -13.29 3.03 7.13
N ILE A 28 -13.30 2.46 8.33
CA ILE A 28 -13.82 1.16 8.72
C ILE A 28 -15.03 1.42 9.62
N HIS A 29 -16.20 1.05 9.14
CA HIS A 29 -17.44 1.22 9.89
C HIS A 29 -17.87 -0.11 10.49
N GLY A 30 -17.85 -0.19 11.82
CA GLY A 30 -18.43 -1.33 12.52
C GLY A 30 -19.95 -1.43 12.31
N PRO A 31 -20.56 -2.55 12.76
CA PRO A 31 -22.00 -2.73 12.68
C PRO A 31 -22.72 -1.63 13.46
N LYS A 32 -23.89 -1.20 13.00
CA LYS A 32 -24.66 -0.11 13.63
C LYS A 32 -24.96 -0.32 15.12
N GLU A 33 -25.09 -1.57 15.55
CA GLU A 33 -25.39 -1.96 16.93
C GLU A 33 -24.12 -2.11 17.80
N PHE A 34 -22.93 -2.05 17.19
CA PHE A 34 -21.66 -2.18 17.89
C PHE A 34 -21.35 -0.91 18.69
N LYS A 35 -21.14 -1.08 20.00
CA LYS A 35 -20.93 0.03 20.95
C LYS A 35 -19.46 0.40 21.14
N GLY A 36 -18.56 -0.48 20.72
CA GLY A 36 -17.13 -0.21 20.78
C GLY A 36 -16.73 0.80 19.71
N TYR A 37 -15.48 1.21 19.79
CA TYR A 37 -14.89 2.14 18.86
C TYR A 37 -13.80 1.43 18.05
N VAL A 38 -13.77 1.67 16.75
CA VAL A 38 -12.84 1.02 15.83
C VAL A 38 -11.87 2.07 15.32
N ASP A 39 -10.61 1.93 15.73
CA ASP A 39 -9.50 2.73 15.20
C ASP A 39 -9.01 2.10 13.91
N SER A 40 -8.74 2.92 12.90
CA SER A 40 -7.96 2.46 11.74
C SER A 40 -6.51 2.26 12.18
N GLY A 41 -5.95 1.10 11.89
CA GLY A 41 -4.53 0.83 12.08
C GLY A 41 -3.72 1.16 10.83
N ALA A 42 -2.42 0.87 10.87
CA ALA A 42 -1.52 1.04 9.74
C ALA A 42 -1.90 0.08 8.59
N GLN A 43 -2.45 0.61 7.49
CA GLN A 43 -2.83 -0.23 6.36
C GLN A 43 -1.62 -0.86 5.70
N ARG A 44 -1.77 -2.12 5.30
CA ARG A 44 -0.72 -2.86 4.60
C ARG A 44 -1.12 -3.12 3.16
N GLY A 45 -0.24 -2.76 2.24
CA GLY A 45 -0.43 -2.94 0.81
C GLY A 45 0.76 -3.66 0.19
N LEU A 46 0.51 -4.53 -0.77
CA LEU A 46 1.52 -5.13 -1.64
C LEU A 46 1.03 -5.02 -3.07
N VAL A 47 1.80 -4.34 -3.91
CA VAL A 47 1.53 -4.10 -5.32
C VAL A 47 2.56 -4.85 -6.14
N PHE A 48 2.12 -5.74 -7.03
CA PHE A 48 2.91 -6.13 -8.19
C PHE A 48 2.44 -5.36 -9.40
N TRP A 49 3.37 -4.77 -10.15
CA TRP A 49 3.02 -4.11 -11.40
C TRP A 49 4.03 -4.40 -12.51
N ASP A 50 3.52 -4.75 -13.69
CA ASP A 50 4.30 -4.87 -14.93
C ASP A 50 3.42 -4.72 -16.16
N ASN A 51 3.88 -3.92 -17.13
CA ASN A 51 3.24 -3.68 -18.44
C ASN A 51 1.72 -3.45 -18.38
N GLY A 52 1.26 -2.67 -17.41
CA GLY A 52 -0.15 -2.28 -17.33
C GLY A 52 -1.06 -3.24 -16.54
N ARG A 53 -0.51 -4.31 -15.97
CA ARG A 53 -1.21 -5.21 -15.04
C ARG A 53 -0.80 -4.90 -13.61
N GLU A 54 -1.77 -4.79 -12.72
CA GLU A 54 -1.55 -4.66 -11.28
C GLU A 54 -2.22 -5.81 -10.51
N GLU A 55 -1.46 -6.42 -9.61
CA GLU A 55 -1.97 -7.30 -8.56
C GLU A 55 -1.81 -6.56 -7.22
N LEU A 56 -2.93 -6.13 -6.64
CA LEU A 56 -2.98 -5.41 -5.38
C LEU A 56 -3.46 -6.36 -4.28
N VAL A 57 -2.60 -6.63 -3.32
CA VAL A 57 -2.95 -7.30 -2.07
C VAL A 57 -3.03 -6.25 -0.97
N ILE A 58 -4.16 -6.18 -0.29
CA ILE A 58 -4.41 -5.15 0.71
C ILE A 58 -5.02 -5.78 1.96
N GLN A 59 -4.47 -5.41 3.10
CA GLN A 59 -4.97 -5.85 4.41
C GLN A 59 -5.47 -4.63 5.17
N PRO A 60 -6.78 -4.57 5.49
CA PRO A 60 -7.30 -3.55 6.37
C PRO A 60 -6.70 -3.77 7.75
N ALA A 61 -6.12 -2.72 8.33
CA ALA A 61 -5.69 -2.74 9.71
C ALA A 61 -6.69 -1.95 10.53
N TYR A 62 -7.13 -2.54 11.64
CA TYR A 62 -7.95 -1.87 12.63
C TYR A 62 -7.65 -2.39 14.01
N THR A 63 -7.93 -1.58 15.02
CA THR A 63 -7.94 -2.02 16.41
C THR A 63 -9.25 -1.61 17.03
N VAL A 64 -9.86 -2.52 17.78
CA VAL A 64 -11.06 -2.18 18.53
C VAL A 64 -10.64 -1.69 19.91
N ASN A 65 -11.05 -0.47 20.26
CA ASN A 65 -10.91 0.03 21.62
C ASN A 65 -11.90 -0.69 22.53
N THR A 66 -11.37 -1.59 23.36
CA THR A 66 -12.15 -2.45 24.25
C THR A 66 -12.40 -1.83 25.62
N ALA A 67 -11.93 -0.61 25.90
CA ALA A 67 -12.03 0.00 27.23
C ALA A 67 -13.47 0.24 27.70
N ALA A 68 -14.41 0.34 26.75
CA ALA A 68 -15.84 0.53 27.02
C ALA A 68 -16.65 -0.79 26.96
N LEU A 69 -16.00 -1.93 26.68
CA LEU A 69 -16.66 -3.21 26.48
C LEU A 69 -16.62 -4.05 27.76
N GLU A 70 -17.71 -4.78 27.99
CA GLU A 70 -17.81 -5.70 29.13
C GLU A 70 -17.19 -7.06 28.79
N ALA A 71 -16.75 -7.81 29.81
CA ALA A 71 -16.06 -9.09 29.60
C ALA A 71 -16.93 -10.15 28.89
N ASP A 72 -18.26 -10.05 28.99
CA ASP A 72 -19.21 -10.95 28.34
C ASP A 72 -19.44 -10.63 26.85
N GLU A 73 -18.91 -9.51 26.34
CA GLU A 73 -18.92 -9.16 24.92
C GLU A 73 -17.84 -9.90 24.10
N PHE A 74 -16.94 -10.61 24.78
CA PHE A 74 -15.93 -11.47 24.17
C PHE A 74 -16.39 -12.93 24.13
N THR A 75 -15.99 -13.64 23.08
CA THR A 75 -16.01 -15.10 23.00
C THR A 75 -14.83 -15.68 23.76
N ASP A 76 -14.85 -17.00 24.01
CA ASP A 76 -13.76 -17.68 24.74
C ASP A 76 -12.42 -17.64 23.97
N ASP A 77 -12.45 -17.46 22.65
CA ASP A 77 -11.29 -17.29 21.77
C ASP A 77 -10.87 -15.82 21.56
N GLY A 78 -11.48 -14.88 22.29
CA GLY A 78 -11.10 -13.47 22.30
C GLY A 78 -11.67 -12.62 21.16
N LYS A 79 -12.63 -13.14 20.40
CA LYS A 79 -13.37 -12.39 19.38
C LYS A 79 -14.52 -11.60 20.02
N LEU A 80 -15.01 -10.60 19.31
CA LEU A 80 -16.08 -9.74 19.78
C LEU A 80 -17.43 -10.21 19.25
N LYS A 81 -18.36 -10.60 20.14
CA LYS A 81 -19.65 -11.21 19.78
C LYS A 81 -20.54 -10.34 18.89
N ASN A 82 -20.41 -9.02 18.99
CA ASN A 82 -21.22 -8.04 18.25
C ASN A 82 -20.41 -7.25 17.22
N PHE A 83 -19.18 -7.68 16.92
CA PHE A 83 -18.34 -7.11 15.87
C PHE A 83 -18.07 -8.20 14.84
N ASP A 84 -19.11 -8.53 14.08
CA ASP A 84 -19.12 -9.59 13.09
C ASP A 84 -18.80 -9.10 11.67
N SER A 85 -18.74 -7.79 11.49
CA SER A 85 -18.55 -7.19 10.19
C SER A 85 -17.98 -5.78 10.27
N PHE A 86 -17.34 -5.32 9.19
CA PHE A 86 -17.13 -3.90 8.97
C PHE A 86 -17.28 -3.55 7.50
N ALA A 87 -17.60 -2.29 7.23
CA ALA A 87 -17.68 -1.74 5.89
C ALA A 87 -16.43 -0.91 5.58
N TRP A 88 -15.90 -1.07 4.38
CA TRP A 88 -14.69 -0.45 3.88
C TRP A 88 -14.88 -0.09 2.41
N VAL A 89 -14.36 1.07 1.99
CA VAL A 89 -14.46 1.56 0.62
C VAL A 89 -13.07 1.68 0.02
N LEU A 90 -12.89 1.17 -1.20
CA LEU A 90 -11.63 1.19 -1.93
C LEU A 90 -11.81 1.75 -3.35
N PRO A 91 -11.26 2.92 -3.69
CA PRO A 91 -11.40 3.50 -5.02
C PRO A 91 -10.28 2.97 -5.93
N LEU A 92 -10.60 2.40 -7.08
CA LEU A 92 -9.60 1.86 -8.01
C LEU A 92 -9.65 2.55 -9.37
N ALA A 93 -8.49 2.76 -9.98
CA ALA A 93 -8.36 3.35 -11.31
C ALA A 93 -9.03 2.52 -12.42
N ALA A 94 -9.26 1.22 -12.18
CA ALA A 94 -9.95 0.34 -13.10
C ALA A 94 -10.82 -0.70 -12.37
N LEU A 95 -11.79 -1.26 -13.09
CA LEU A 95 -12.61 -2.36 -12.62
C LEU A 95 -11.74 -3.62 -12.50
N PRO A 96 -11.68 -4.27 -11.33
CA PRO A 96 -10.97 -5.54 -11.22
C PRO A 96 -11.61 -6.66 -12.02
N ASP A 97 -10.75 -7.52 -12.56
CA ASP A 97 -11.12 -8.73 -13.29
C ASP A 97 -10.90 -10.02 -12.46
N LYS A 98 -10.29 -9.90 -11.27
CA LYS A 98 -10.07 -10.99 -10.32
C LYS A 98 -10.15 -10.47 -8.88
N TYR A 99 -10.67 -11.34 -8.01
CA TYR A 99 -10.73 -11.14 -6.55
C TYR A 99 -10.43 -12.48 -5.85
N GLU A 100 -9.56 -12.48 -4.85
CA GLU A 100 -9.28 -13.65 -4.01
C GLU A 100 -8.82 -13.28 -2.60
N GLU A 101 -8.88 -14.22 -1.66
CA GLU A 101 -8.19 -14.07 -0.37
C GLU A 101 -6.72 -14.44 -0.54
N ALA A 102 -5.82 -13.56 -0.08
CA ALA A 102 -4.40 -13.90 -0.02
C ALA A 102 -4.06 -14.61 1.30
N ALA A 103 -2.93 -15.30 1.30
CA ALA A 103 -2.37 -15.90 2.51
C ALA A 103 -1.99 -14.81 3.53
N PRO A 104 -2.40 -14.91 4.82
CA PRO A 104 -2.01 -13.93 5.85
C PRO A 104 -0.51 -13.74 6.01
N GLU A 105 0.27 -14.78 5.72
CA GLU A 105 1.73 -14.80 5.86
C GLU A 105 2.43 -13.89 4.84
N VAL A 106 1.75 -13.48 3.75
CA VAL A 106 2.34 -12.67 2.67
C VAL A 106 3.03 -11.41 3.20
N PHE A 107 2.40 -10.72 4.16
CA PHE A 107 2.95 -9.49 4.75
C PHE A 107 4.07 -9.76 5.75
N THR A 108 3.99 -10.86 6.50
CA THR A 108 5.07 -11.26 7.42
C THR A 108 6.32 -11.64 6.64
N ASP A 109 6.14 -12.37 5.54
CA ASP A 109 7.23 -12.84 4.71
C ASP A 109 7.89 -11.70 3.93
N ILE A 110 7.13 -10.78 3.34
CA ILE A 110 7.70 -9.63 2.63
C ILE A 110 8.36 -8.63 3.59
N ASP A 111 7.81 -8.41 4.79
CA ASP A 111 8.44 -7.56 5.82
C ASP A 111 9.81 -8.11 6.23
N LYS A 112 9.87 -9.41 6.55
CA LYS A 112 11.12 -10.09 6.86
C LYS A 112 12.11 -10.05 5.70
N PHE A 113 11.63 -10.23 4.48
CA PHE A 113 12.46 -10.18 3.28
C PHE A 113 13.05 -8.80 3.01
N THR A 114 12.30 -7.74 3.33
CA THR A 114 12.67 -6.33 3.16
C THR A 114 13.11 -5.66 4.46
N GLU A 115 13.63 -6.45 5.41
CA GLU A 115 14.07 -5.97 6.71
C GLU A 115 15.02 -4.76 6.58
N VAL A 116 14.77 -3.72 7.37
CA VAL A 116 15.58 -2.51 7.43
C VAL A 116 16.77 -2.73 8.36
N VAL A 117 17.98 -2.49 7.84
CA VAL A 117 19.23 -2.64 8.58
C VAL A 117 20.07 -1.37 8.52
N SER A 118 21.05 -1.24 9.42
CA SER A 118 21.97 -0.11 9.38
C SER A 118 22.87 -0.15 8.14
N ARG A 119 23.00 0.98 7.47
CA ARG A 119 23.83 1.19 6.29
C ARG A 119 25.29 1.36 6.70
N ILE A 120 26.19 0.70 5.98
CA ILE A 120 27.63 1.02 6.02
C ILE A 120 27.85 2.11 4.96
N PRO A 121 28.45 3.27 5.28
CA PRO A 121 28.53 4.39 4.36
C PRO A 121 29.28 4.02 3.07
N GLU A 122 28.65 4.23 1.92
CA GLU A 122 29.30 4.21 0.61
C GLU A 122 29.57 5.65 0.15
N PRO A 123 30.68 5.91 -0.57
CA PRO A 123 31.02 7.26 -1.02
C PRO A 123 30.01 7.76 -2.07
N GLU A 124 29.43 8.93 -1.81
CA GLU A 124 28.38 9.55 -2.62
C GLU A 124 28.87 10.08 -3.98
N LYS A 125 27.99 10.00 -4.99
CA LYS A 125 28.09 10.75 -6.25
C LYS A 125 26.83 11.59 -6.43
N SER A 126 27.02 12.85 -6.78
CA SER A 126 25.97 13.86 -6.99
C SER A 126 25.68 14.03 -8.48
N ASP A 127 24.41 13.98 -8.89
CA ASP A 127 23.92 14.47 -10.18
C ASP A 127 22.56 15.18 -9.97
N ASP A 128 22.40 16.36 -10.59
CA ASP A 128 21.24 17.26 -10.50
C ASP A 128 20.20 16.99 -11.62
N GLU A 129 18.90 17.12 -11.31
CA GLU A 129 17.76 16.99 -12.25
C GLU A 129 16.91 18.27 -12.39
N ASP A 130 16.21 18.40 -13.54
CA ASP A 130 15.26 19.49 -13.87
C ASP A 130 13.98 18.95 -14.56
N SER A 131 12.84 19.63 -14.37
CA SER A 131 11.46 19.08 -14.52
C SER A 131 10.47 19.85 -15.44
N GLY A 132 9.43 19.13 -15.92
CA GLY A 132 8.05 19.60 -16.24
C GLY A 132 7.58 19.58 -17.73
N PRO A 133 6.27 19.77 -18.10
CA PRO A 133 4.98 19.46 -17.44
C PRO A 133 3.90 18.76 -18.36
N SER A 134 2.64 18.66 -17.89
CA SER A 134 1.48 17.80 -18.33
C SER A 134 0.32 18.50 -19.12
N LEU A 135 -0.66 17.76 -19.68
CA LEU A 135 -1.85 18.19 -20.48
C LEU A 135 -3.20 17.53 -20.06
N GLY A 136 -4.34 18.19 -20.36
CA GLY A 136 -5.70 18.01 -19.77
C GLY A 136 -6.79 17.22 -20.52
N TYR A 137 -8.06 17.38 -20.06
CA TYR A 137 -9.22 16.48 -20.31
C TYR A 137 -10.51 17.17 -20.85
N ASP A 138 -11.38 16.35 -21.46
CA ASP A 138 -12.73 16.64 -22.02
C ASP A 138 -13.87 16.03 -21.16
N GLU A 139 -15.09 16.58 -21.29
CA GLU A 139 -16.30 16.34 -20.48
C GLU A 139 -17.19 15.18 -21.01
N ALA A 140 -17.76 14.35 -20.13
CA ALA A 140 -18.62 13.20 -20.47
C ALA A 140 -19.85 13.05 -19.54
N GLU A 141 -20.87 12.34 -20.04
CA GLU A 141 -22.24 12.22 -19.50
C GLU A 141 -22.36 11.51 -18.13
N GLU A 142 -23.45 11.82 -17.43
CA GLU A 142 -23.77 11.47 -16.04
C GLU A 142 -24.51 10.12 -15.93
N ASP A 143 -23.98 9.16 -15.15
CA ASP A 143 -24.75 8.01 -14.64
C ASP A 143 -24.03 7.33 -13.45
N ILE A 144 -24.75 6.49 -12.71
CA ILE A 144 -24.20 5.51 -11.77
C ILE A 144 -24.44 4.09 -12.30
N GLU A 145 -23.43 3.24 -12.22
CA GLU A 145 -23.48 1.85 -12.65
C GLU A 145 -23.04 0.95 -11.49
N PHE A 146 -23.88 -0.04 -11.17
CA PHE A 146 -23.56 -1.09 -10.20
C PHE A 146 -23.18 -2.36 -10.96
N PHE A 147 -22.00 -2.90 -10.68
CA PHE A 147 -21.55 -4.16 -11.26
C PHE A 147 -22.08 -5.35 -10.45
N GLU A 148 -21.82 -6.57 -10.91
CA GLU A 148 -22.18 -7.78 -10.18
C GLU A 148 -21.50 -7.81 -8.81
N ALA A 149 -22.31 -7.98 -7.76
CA ALA A 149 -21.81 -8.20 -6.40
C ALA A 149 -21.21 -9.62 -6.30
N LEU A 150 -20.14 -9.76 -5.53
CA LEU A 150 -19.40 -11.01 -5.40
C LEU A 150 -18.98 -11.27 -3.96
N ASP A 151 -18.94 -12.55 -3.59
CA ASP A 151 -18.46 -13.03 -2.29
C ASP A 151 -17.11 -13.74 -2.48
N VAL A 152 -16.09 -13.33 -1.72
CA VAL A 152 -14.71 -13.82 -1.78
C VAL A 152 -14.25 -14.13 -0.38
N GLY A 153 -14.38 -15.40 0.02
CA GLY A 153 -14.15 -15.80 1.40
C GLY A 153 -15.00 -14.99 2.37
N ASP A 154 -14.36 -14.25 3.27
CA ASP A 154 -15.04 -13.40 4.27
C ASP A 154 -15.48 -12.03 3.71
N TYR A 155 -15.21 -11.74 2.44
CA TYR A 155 -15.50 -10.45 1.79
C TYR A 155 -16.75 -10.47 0.93
N ASN A 156 -17.68 -9.54 1.17
CA ASN A 156 -18.76 -9.20 0.24
C ASN A 156 -18.42 -7.89 -0.47
N ILE A 157 -18.32 -7.92 -1.79
CA ILE A 157 -17.78 -6.82 -2.60
C ILE A 157 -18.82 -6.36 -3.62
N GLN A 158 -19.11 -5.06 -3.64
CA GLN A 158 -19.95 -4.40 -4.64
C GLN A 158 -19.09 -3.38 -5.40
N PRO A 159 -18.68 -3.66 -6.64
CA PRO A 159 -18.04 -2.66 -7.49
C PRO A 159 -19.09 -1.68 -8.02
N ILE A 160 -18.73 -0.40 -8.04
CA ILE A 160 -19.62 0.71 -8.43
C ILE A 160 -18.83 1.69 -9.29
N LYS A 161 -19.44 2.19 -10.37
CA LYS A 161 -18.94 3.32 -11.13
C LYS A 161 -19.92 4.47 -10.95
N ALA A 162 -19.42 5.63 -10.57
CA ALA A 162 -20.22 6.85 -10.55
C ALA A 162 -19.53 7.91 -11.39
N LYS A 163 -20.31 8.76 -12.05
CA LYS A 163 -19.80 9.88 -12.86
C LYS A 163 -20.61 11.14 -12.59
N GLY A 164 -19.92 12.28 -12.68
CA GLY A 164 -20.54 13.60 -12.51
C GLY A 164 -21.10 13.86 -11.11
N GLU A 165 -21.65 15.07 -10.93
CA GLU A 165 -22.17 15.52 -9.63
C GLU A 165 -23.38 14.70 -9.16
N ALA A 166 -24.29 14.35 -10.09
CA ALA A 166 -25.49 13.57 -9.79
C ALA A 166 -25.13 12.15 -9.33
N GLY A 167 -24.26 11.45 -10.08
CA GLY A 167 -23.77 10.12 -9.71
C GLY A 167 -22.99 10.14 -8.39
N GLY A 168 -22.25 11.21 -8.12
CA GLY A 168 -21.59 11.42 -6.82
C GLY A 168 -22.56 11.52 -5.64
N LYS A 169 -23.65 12.28 -5.78
CA LYS A 169 -24.69 12.39 -4.75
C LYS A 169 -25.40 11.06 -4.52
N GLU A 170 -25.71 10.33 -5.60
CA GLU A 170 -26.33 9.02 -5.51
C GLU A 170 -25.41 8.00 -4.84
N LEU A 171 -24.13 7.95 -5.22
CA LEU A 171 -23.11 7.12 -4.58
C LEU A 171 -23.01 7.43 -3.08
N ALA A 172 -22.91 8.70 -2.70
CA ALA A 172 -22.83 9.11 -1.29
C ALA A 172 -24.05 8.64 -0.48
N GLY A 173 -25.25 8.83 -1.03
CA GLY A 173 -26.49 8.35 -0.41
C GLY A 173 -26.51 6.83 -0.26
N TRP A 174 -26.11 6.11 -1.31
CA TRP A 174 -26.05 4.65 -1.31
C TRP A 174 -25.05 4.13 -0.28
N LEU A 175 -23.84 4.70 -0.20
CA LEU A 175 -22.81 4.32 0.77
C LEU A 175 -23.33 4.48 2.21
N LYS A 176 -23.92 5.63 2.51
CA LYS A 176 -24.54 5.92 3.81
C LYS A 176 -25.63 4.92 4.16
N ASP A 177 -26.59 4.71 3.26
CA ASP A 177 -27.74 3.83 3.48
C ASP A 177 -27.32 2.36 3.65
N ASN A 178 -26.17 1.97 3.07
CA ASN A 178 -25.62 0.62 3.18
C ASN A 178 -24.58 0.44 4.30
N GLY A 179 -24.35 1.46 5.14
CA GLY A 179 -23.49 1.37 6.32
C GLY A 179 -22.00 1.55 6.05
N PHE A 180 -21.63 2.15 4.91
CA PHE A 180 -20.25 2.54 4.59
C PHE A 180 -19.89 3.94 5.10
N GLY A 181 -20.80 4.58 5.84
CA GLY A 181 -20.63 5.95 6.32
C GLY A 181 -20.78 7.01 5.23
N GLU A 182 -20.55 8.26 5.61
CA GLU A 182 -20.45 9.39 4.68
C GLU A 182 -18.99 9.51 4.19
N VAL A 183 -18.80 9.93 2.95
CA VAL A 183 -17.49 10.26 2.36
C VAL A 183 -17.49 11.75 2.03
N ASP A 184 -16.41 12.47 2.36
CA ASP A 184 -16.28 13.90 2.04
C ASP A 184 -16.52 14.16 0.55
N GLU A 185 -17.32 15.20 0.27
CA GLU A 185 -17.71 15.57 -1.08
C GLU A 185 -16.51 15.90 -1.99
N ARG A 186 -15.41 16.45 -1.43
CA ARG A 186 -14.20 16.78 -2.18
C ARG A 186 -13.46 15.50 -2.59
N VAL A 187 -13.44 14.49 -1.72
CA VAL A 187 -12.87 13.17 -2.02
C VAL A 187 -13.69 12.46 -3.09
N LEU A 188 -15.02 12.43 -2.94
CA LEU A 188 -15.93 11.90 -3.95
C LEU A 188 -15.70 12.59 -5.30
N ARG A 189 -15.72 13.92 -5.33
CA ARG A 189 -15.51 14.70 -6.56
C ARG A 189 -14.18 14.36 -7.23
N PHE A 190 -13.08 14.27 -6.47
CA PHE A 190 -11.77 13.89 -7.02
C PHE A 190 -11.86 12.58 -7.80
N TYR A 191 -12.39 11.52 -7.19
CA TYR A 191 -12.46 10.20 -7.84
C TYR A 191 -13.49 10.12 -8.97
N LEU A 192 -14.56 10.93 -8.92
CA LEU A 192 -15.53 11.03 -10.02
C LEU A 192 -14.91 11.70 -11.25
N GLU A 193 -14.13 12.78 -11.06
CA GLU A 193 -13.43 13.50 -12.13
C GLU A 193 -12.38 12.62 -12.83
N HIS A 194 -11.78 11.68 -12.11
CA HIS A 194 -10.79 10.74 -12.64
C HIS A 194 -11.40 9.43 -13.14
N GLU A 195 -12.74 9.34 -13.18
CA GLU A 195 -13.47 8.13 -13.56
C GLU A 195 -12.95 6.89 -12.83
N TYR A 196 -12.98 6.89 -11.50
CA TYR A 196 -12.61 5.70 -10.72
C TYR A 196 -13.78 4.74 -10.56
N TYR A 197 -13.45 3.51 -10.19
CA TYR A 197 -14.38 2.53 -9.67
C TYR A 197 -14.30 2.54 -8.15
N TRP A 198 -15.40 2.23 -7.48
CA TRP A 198 -15.49 2.15 -6.03
C TRP A 198 -15.81 0.72 -5.66
N LEU A 199 -14.95 0.07 -4.89
CA LEU A 199 -15.27 -1.20 -4.26
C LEU A 199 -15.86 -0.92 -2.89
N ALA A 200 -17.15 -1.16 -2.74
CA ALA A 200 -17.81 -1.16 -1.44
C ALA A 200 -17.70 -2.57 -0.86
N ILE A 201 -16.80 -2.73 0.12
CA ILE A 201 -16.39 -4.02 0.70
C ILE A 201 -16.96 -4.17 2.11
N LYS A 202 -17.66 -5.27 2.38
CA LYS A 202 -18.05 -5.69 3.73
C LYS A 202 -17.29 -6.95 4.10
N LEU A 203 -16.37 -6.84 5.06
CA LEU A 203 -15.80 -8.03 5.69
C LEU A 203 -16.85 -8.58 6.68
N LYS A 204 -17.07 -9.90 6.68
CA LYS A 204 -18.02 -10.59 7.57
C LYS A 204 -17.42 -11.88 8.08
N SER A 205 -17.65 -12.19 9.35
CA SER A 205 -17.28 -13.46 9.97
C SER A 205 -18.42 -13.96 10.86
N GLU A 206 -18.89 -15.18 10.62
CA GLU A 206 -19.92 -15.81 11.46
C GLU A 206 -19.47 -15.98 12.92
N ASP A 207 -18.17 -16.15 13.13
CA ASP A 207 -17.57 -16.32 14.46
C ASP A 207 -17.17 -15.00 15.13
N GLY A 208 -17.45 -13.86 14.49
CA GLY A 208 -16.93 -12.55 14.89
C GLY A 208 -15.56 -12.25 14.27
N LEU A 209 -15.25 -10.96 14.16
CA LEU A 209 -13.96 -10.49 13.67
C LEU A 209 -12.94 -10.34 14.81
N PRO A 210 -11.64 -10.53 14.53
CA PRO A 210 -10.60 -10.39 15.55
C PRO A 210 -10.45 -8.91 15.95
N ALA A 211 -10.27 -8.65 17.24
CA ALA A 211 -10.17 -7.28 17.77
C ALA A 211 -8.85 -6.57 17.39
N ASP A 212 -7.85 -7.33 16.96
CA ASP A 212 -6.50 -6.86 16.59
C ASP A 212 -6.35 -6.57 15.09
N GLY A 213 -7.42 -6.71 14.30
CA GLY A 213 -7.38 -6.41 12.87
C GLY A 213 -6.73 -7.46 12.00
N SER A 214 -6.48 -8.68 12.50
CA SER A 214 -5.82 -9.77 11.76
C SER A 214 -6.67 -10.41 10.64
N ALA A 215 -7.50 -9.64 9.95
CA ALA A 215 -8.26 -10.08 8.78
C ALA A 215 -7.32 -10.61 7.68
N LYS A 216 -7.73 -11.66 6.96
CA LYS A 216 -6.97 -12.16 5.80
C LYS A 216 -6.87 -11.07 4.75
N PRO A 217 -5.76 -10.89 4.02
CA PRO A 217 -5.71 -9.85 2.99
C PRO A 217 -6.64 -10.14 1.81
N LEU A 218 -7.16 -9.07 1.21
CA LEU A 218 -7.89 -9.13 -0.06
C LEU A 218 -6.90 -8.92 -1.21
N HIS A 219 -6.94 -9.79 -2.21
CA HIS A 219 -6.19 -9.64 -3.45
C HIS A 219 -7.15 -9.29 -4.58
N VAL A 220 -6.90 -8.15 -5.23
CA VAL A 220 -7.61 -7.69 -6.42
C VAL A 220 -6.66 -7.53 -7.59
N SER A 221 -7.16 -7.77 -8.80
CA SER A 221 -6.37 -7.71 -10.02
C SER A 221 -7.03 -6.85 -11.07
N PHE A 222 -6.29 -5.92 -11.65
CA PHE A 222 -6.83 -4.98 -12.63
C PHE A 222 -5.75 -4.43 -13.57
N LYS A 223 -6.20 -3.69 -14.58
CA LYS A 223 -5.31 -3.02 -15.53
C LYS A 223 -5.16 -1.56 -15.16
N THR A 224 -3.92 -1.08 -15.09
CA THR A 224 -3.61 0.33 -14.78
C THR A 224 -2.30 0.73 -15.46
N PRO A 225 -2.20 1.93 -16.07
CA PRO A 225 -1.01 2.35 -16.81
C PRO A 225 0.23 2.56 -15.94
N ALA A 226 0.05 2.70 -14.62
CA ALA A 226 1.12 2.84 -13.65
C ALA A 226 0.71 2.18 -12.33
N PRO A 227 1.67 1.72 -11.52
CA PRO A 227 1.39 1.23 -10.18
C PRO A 227 0.68 2.31 -9.36
N THR A 228 -0.46 1.97 -8.77
CA THR A 228 -1.26 2.90 -7.96
C THR A 228 -1.56 2.31 -6.59
N TYR A 229 -1.85 3.16 -5.61
CA TYR A 229 -2.38 2.70 -4.32
C TYR A 229 -3.55 3.59 -3.87
N PRO A 230 -4.71 2.98 -3.56
CA PRO A 230 -5.97 3.71 -3.39
C PRO A 230 -6.16 4.27 -1.97
N TRP A 231 -5.42 5.32 -1.61
CA TRP A 231 -5.33 5.83 -0.24
C TRP A 231 -6.24 7.04 0.12
N LYS A 232 -6.75 7.84 -0.83
CA LYS A 232 -7.40 9.14 -0.51
C LYS A 232 -8.80 9.08 0.11
N ILE A 233 -9.28 7.95 0.62
CA ILE A 233 -10.61 7.87 1.26
C ILE A 233 -10.60 8.39 2.71
N TYR A 234 -9.44 8.82 3.21
CA TYR A 234 -9.36 9.36 4.56
C TYR A 234 -10.04 10.73 4.69
N ASP A 235 -11.08 10.79 5.54
CA ASP A 235 -11.90 11.97 5.80
C ASP A 235 -11.67 12.51 7.22
N LYS A 236 -10.41 12.78 7.58
CA LYS A 236 -10.01 13.28 8.93
C LYS A 236 -10.39 12.33 10.07
N ARG A 237 -10.13 11.05 9.84
CA ARG A 237 -10.65 9.93 10.61
C ARG A 237 -9.67 9.37 11.66
N GLY A 238 -8.71 10.21 12.11
CA GLY A 238 -7.59 9.86 13.02
C GLY A 238 -6.18 10.09 12.44
N GLU A 239 -5.18 9.34 12.91
CA GLU A 239 -3.87 9.18 12.25
C GLU A 239 -3.93 8.03 11.24
N PHE A 240 -3.43 8.24 10.02
CA PHE A 240 -3.31 7.19 9.01
C PHE A 240 -1.84 6.84 8.76
N ASP A 241 -1.50 5.60 9.07
CA ASP A 241 -0.20 5.01 8.75
C ASP A 241 -0.37 4.04 7.59
N ILE A 242 0.64 4.00 6.72
CA ILE A 242 0.69 3.04 5.61
C ILE A 242 2.04 2.36 5.57
N GLU A 243 1.99 1.06 5.32
CA GLU A 243 3.14 0.23 5.01
C GLU A 243 2.88 -0.47 3.67
N LEU A 244 3.58 -0.03 2.64
CA LEU A 244 3.31 -0.44 1.26
C LEU A 244 4.55 -1.05 0.63
N TRP A 245 4.41 -2.23 0.07
CA TRP A 245 5.42 -2.85 -0.77
C TRP A 245 5.04 -2.73 -2.24
N VAL A 246 5.96 -2.27 -3.08
CA VAL A 246 5.77 -2.19 -4.53
C VAL A 246 6.86 -3.00 -5.22
N ILE A 247 6.44 -3.99 -6.01
CA ILE A 247 7.30 -4.91 -6.76
C ILE A 247 7.09 -4.64 -8.24
N THR A 248 8.13 -4.13 -8.89
CA THR A 248 8.08 -3.68 -10.29
C THR A 248 9.30 -4.18 -11.06
N ARG A 249 9.19 -4.19 -12.39
CA ARG A 249 10.35 -4.43 -13.26
C ARG A 249 11.22 -3.20 -13.37
N ASP A 250 10.58 -2.04 -13.39
CA ASP A 250 11.19 -0.76 -13.68
C ASP A 250 11.36 0.03 -12.37
N ALA A 251 12.46 0.77 -12.24
CA ALA A 251 12.81 1.50 -11.02
C ALA A 251 11.85 2.67 -10.77
N ILE A 252 11.36 2.82 -9.54
CA ILE A 252 10.50 3.93 -9.12
C ILE A 252 11.34 5.16 -8.81
N ASP A 253 10.88 6.32 -9.29
CA ASP A 253 11.41 7.64 -8.95
C ASP A 253 11.03 7.98 -7.50
N LEU A 254 11.98 7.75 -6.58
CA LEU A 254 11.78 7.94 -5.14
C LEU A 254 11.56 9.40 -4.76
N THR A 255 12.10 10.35 -5.52
CA THR A 255 11.88 11.77 -5.26
C THR A 255 10.40 12.10 -5.40
N LYS A 256 9.74 11.56 -6.42
CA LYS A 256 8.33 11.82 -6.68
C LYS A 256 7.38 11.12 -5.73
N SER A 257 7.78 10.03 -5.07
CA SER A 257 6.90 9.37 -4.08
C SER A 257 6.69 10.24 -2.83
N THR A 258 7.69 11.06 -2.46
CA THR A 258 7.63 11.90 -1.25
C THR A 258 6.50 12.92 -1.27
N ARG A 259 6.01 13.35 -2.45
CA ARG A 259 4.86 14.26 -2.58
C ARG A 259 3.57 13.65 -2.03
N PHE A 260 3.51 12.32 -1.94
CA PHE A 260 2.41 11.56 -1.37
C PHE A 260 2.66 11.23 0.11
N GLY A 261 3.61 11.87 0.78
CA GLY A 261 3.89 11.59 2.20
C GLY A 261 4.33 10.14 2.48
N VAL A 262 4.81 9.43 1.45
CA VAL A 262 5.42 8.10 1.61
C VAL A 262 6.88 8.14 1.20
N GLU A 263 7.69 7.47 2.02
CA GLU A 263 9.13 7.48 1.90
C GLU A 263 9.67 6.08 2.12
N THR A 264 10.77 5.74 1.46
CA THR A 264 11.49 4.51 1.79
C THR A 264 12.33 4.70 3.06
N PRO A 265 12.72 3.62 3.76
CA PRO A 265 13.51 3.72 4.99
C PRO A 265 14.79 4.57 4.87
N GLU A 266 15.44 4.57 3.71
CA GLU A 266 16.66 5.33 3.38
C GLU A 266 16.39 6.83 3.18
N GLN A 267 15.20 7.19 2.70
CA GLN A 267 14.79 8.59 2.56
C GLN A 267 14.50 9.20 3.96
N ILE A 268 13.93 8.39 4.86
CA ILE A 268 13.64 8.78 6.24
C ILE A 268 14.91 8.88 7.10
N ASP A 269 15.83 7.91 6.95
CA ASP A 269 17.06 7.80 7.74
C ASP A 269 18.18 7.24 6.86
N ASP A 270 19.13 8.10 6.46
CA ASP A 270 20.25 7.77 5.58
C ASP A 270 21.20 6.70 6.16
N SER A 271 21.14 6.50 7.48
CA SER A 271 21.86 5.46 8.21
C SER A 271 21.19 4.10 8.14
N ARG A 272 20.03 4.00 7.48
CA ARG A 272 19.28 2.77 7.28
C ARG A 272 19.19 2.41 5.81
N MET A 273 19.04 1.12 5.56
CA MET A 273 18.75 0.58 4.24
C MET A 273 17.88 -0.66 4.32
N GLN A 274 16.96 -0.77 3.38
CA GLN A 274 16.16 -1.96 3.15
C GLN A 274 17.03 -3.04 2.52
N LYS A 275 16.90 -4.28 3.02
CA LYS A 275 17.43 -5.45 2.31
C LYS A 275 16.67 -5.71 1.01
N ASN A 276 17.35 -6.36 0.07
CA ASN A 276 16.76 -6.91 -1.14
C ASN A 276 15.94 -5.87 -1.93
N ARG A 277 16.54 -4.71 -2.21
CA ARG A 277 15.96 -3.68 -3.09
C ARG A 277 15.85 -4.16 -4.54
N GLU A 278 16.83 -4.94 -5.00
CA GLU A 278 16.93 -5.41 -6.39
C GLU A 278 17.20 -6.93 -6.48
N PRO A 279 16.32 -7.79 -5.93
CA PRO A 279 16.50 -9.22 -6.00
C PRO A 279 16.15 -9.76 -7.39
N SER A 280 16.53 -11.00 -7.67
CA SER A 280 15.86 -11.77 -8.72
C SER A 280 14.46 -12.19 -8.26
N TYR A 281 13.51 -12.33 -9.19
CA TYR A 281 12.14 -12.73 -8.83
C TYR A 281 12.11 -14.03 -8.01
N VAL A 282 12.96 -15.01 -8.31
CA VAL A 282 12.99 -16.31 -7.62
C VAL A 282 13.46 -16.23 -6.16
N GLU A 283 14.09 -15.12 -5.75
CA GLU A 283 14.50 -14.88 -4.36
C GLU A 283 13.35 -14.34 -3.49
N LEU A 284 12.27 -13.85 -4.10
CA LEU A 284 11.08 -13.43 -3.36
C LEU A 284 10.50 -14.62 -2.56
N PRO A 285 9.93 -14.37 -1.36
CA PRO A 285 9.26 -15.41 -0.59
C PRO A 285 8.20 -16.14 -1.41
N GLU A 286 8.03 -17.44 -1.20
CA GLU A 286 7.09 -18.26 -1.98
C GLU A 286 5.64 -17.74 -1.87
N THR A 287 5.22 -17.33 -0.67
CA THR A 287 3.91 -16.72 -0.40
C THR A 287 3.70 -15.42 -1.17
N VAL A 288 4.75 -14.63 -1.38
CA VAL A 288 4.74 -13.39 -2.16
C VAL A 288 4.71 -13.67 -3.65
N ARG A 289 5.53 -14.63 -4.13
CA ARG A 289 5.53 -15.04 -5.55
C ARG A 289 4.20 -15.64 -5.99
N ALA A 290 3.51 -16.34 -5.09
CA ALA A 290 2.22 -16.95 -5.38
C ALA A 290 1.17 -15.95 -5.90
N ILE A 291 1.28 -14.66 -5.55
CA ILE A 291 0.41 -13.59 -6.03
C ILE A 291 0.54 -13.36 -7.54
N ALA A 292 1.77 -13.42 -8.07
CA ALA A 292 2.08 -13.17 -9.47
C ALA A 292 2.28 -14.45 -10.31
N ASP A 293 2.49 -15.59 -9.64
CA ASP A 293 2.65 -16.88 -10.30
C ASP A 293 1.34 -17.30 -10.97
N GLY A 294 1.40 -17.55 -12.28
CA GLY A 294 0.21 -17.87 -13.09
C GLY A 294 -0.47 -16.67 -13.72
N VAL A 295 -0.04 -15.44 -13.41
CA VAL A 295 -0.48 -14.23 -14.13
C VAL A 295 0.38 -14.05 -15.37
N ASP A 296 -0.21 -14.25 -16.55
CA ASP A 296 0.50 -14.20 -17.83
C ASP A 296 1.05 -12.80 -18.15
N ASP A 297 0.33 -11.75 -17.76
CA ASP A 297 0.75 -10.36 -17.98
C ASP A 297 1.99 -10.00 -17.13
N LEU A 298 2.20 -10.68 -15.99
CA LEU A 298 3.37 -10.51 -15.12
C LEU A 298 4.53 -11.47 -15.44
N LYS A 299 4.49 -12.17 -16.58
CA LYS A 299 5.56 -13.13 -16.95
C LYS A 299 6.95 -12.49 -17.06
N ASN A 300 7.05 -11.21 -17.41
CA ASN A 300 8.36 -10.58 -17.58
C ASN A 300 9.03 -10.27 -16.24
N LEU A 301 8.25 -9.97 -15.17
CA LEU A 301 8.79 -9.91 -13.80
C LEU A 301 9.50 -11.21 -13.43
N ARG A 302 8.90 -12.36 -13.77
CA ARG A 302 9.40 -13.69 -13.43
C ARG A 302 10.72 -14.06 -14.09
N LEU A 303 11.10 -13.34 -15.16
CA LEU A 303 12.30 -13.60 -15.96
C LEU A 303 13.44 -12.61 -15.68
N ALA A 304 13.22 -11.61 -14.83
CA ALA A 304 14.13 -10.50 -14.64
C ALA A 304 14.57 -10.35 -13.18
N LYS A 305 15.52 -9.42 -12.98
CA LYS A 305 15.61 -8.73 -11.68
C LYS A 305 14.37 -7.86 -11.51
N VAL A 306 13.91 -7.74 -10.28
CA VAL A 306 12.80 -6.88 -9.92
C VAL A 306 13.29 -5.84 -8.92
N TYR A 307 12.60 -4.71 -8.87
CA TYR A 307 12.74 -3.76 -7.80
C TYR A 307 11.68 -4.05 -6.74
N VAL A 308 12.06 -4.01 -5.47
CA VAL A 308 11.17 -4.20 -4.32
C VAL A 308 11.32 -2.99 -3.41
N TYR A 309 10.29 -2.15 -3.38
CA TYR A 309 10.27 -0.95 -2.55
C TYR A 309 9.35 -1.14 -1.35
N ARG A 310 9.86 -0.92 -0.14
CA ARG A 310 9.07 -0.70 1.07
C ARG A 310 8.92 0.80 1.28
N PHE A 311 7.68 1.26 1.19
CA PHE A 311 7.26 2.63 1.49
C PHE A 311 6.58 2.67 2.85
N ILE A 312 6.88 3.72 3.61
CA ILE A 312 6.29 4.00 4.90
C ILE A 312 5.71 5.41 4.82
N GLY A 313 4.44 5.55 5.16
CA GLY A 313 3.83 6.85 5.45
C GLY A 313 3.33 6.85 6.88
N LYS A 314 3.61 7.92 7.62
CA LYS A 314 3.20 8.06 9.02
C LYS A 314 2.47 9.35 9.25
N ASN A 315 1.44 9.31 10.10
CA ASN A 315 0.64 10.48 10.48
C ASN A 315 0.16 11.27 9.26
N ILE A 316 -0.14 10.58 8.17
CA ILE A 316 -0.73 11.20 6.99
C ILE A 316 -2.06 11.79 7.47
N GLU A 317 -2.18 13.12 7.45
CA GLU A 317 -3.32 13.94 7.90
C GLU A 317 -3.48 14.34 9.40
N ALA A 318 -2.42 14.34 10.23
CA ALA A 318 -2.55 14.93 11.58
C ALA A 318 -2.98 16.43 11.54
N GLU A 319 -4.01 16.79 12.34
CA GLU A 319 -4.78 18.05 12.34
C GLU A 319 -3.96 19.37 12.37
N ASP A 320 -2.69 19.31 12.76
CA ASP A 320 -1.86 20.49 12.99
C ASP A 320 -0.85 20.83 11.87
N GLY A 321 -0.84 20.13 10.73
CA GLY A 321 0.18 20.46 9.73
C GLY A 321 0.25 19.74 8.39
N LEU A 322 -0.66 18.83 8.04
CA LEU A 322 -0.65 18.29 6.67
C LEU A 322 -1.46 19.14 5.71
N ASP A 323 -0.76 19.68 4.71
CA ASP A 323 -1.36 20.32 3.56
C ASP A 323 -2.11 19.24 2.76
N LEU A 324 -3.45 19.28 2.81
CA LEU A 324 -4.30 18.45 1.96
C LEU A 324 -3.97 18.63 0.46
N SER A 325 -3.16 19.63 0.08
CA SER A 325 -2.55 19.69 -1.25
C SER A 325 -1.71 18.48 -1.60
N LEU A 326 -1.05 17.82 -0.63
CA LEU A 326 -0.27 16.60 -0.85
C LEU A 326 -1.15 15.41 -1.27
N LEU A 327 -2.47 15.53 -1.03
CA LEU A 327 -3.49 14.57 -1.42
C LEU A 327 -4.30 15.05 -2.64
N GLN A 328 -3.89 16.13 -3.30
CA GLN A 328 -4.55 16.57 -4.54
C GLN A 328 -4.22 15.65 -5.71
N ASP A 329 -3.07 14.98 -5.70
CA ASP A 329 -2.61 14.11 -6.78
C ASP A 329 -2.85 12.62 -6.46
N GLU A 330 -3.27 11.85 -7.46
CA GLU A 330 -3.33 10.38 -7.33
C GLU A 330 -1.95 9.81 -7.03
N MET A 331 -1.90 8.82 -6.14
CA MET A 331 -0.67 8.10 -5.81
C MET A 331 -0.33 7.09 -6.91
N PHE A 332 0.14 7.61 -8.04
CA PHE A 332 0.86 6.83 -9.02
C PHE A 332 2.36 6.84 -8.72
N PHE A 333 2.98 5.67 -8.67
CA PHE A 333 4.43 5.61 -8.68
C PHE A 333 4.92 5.83 -10.10
N GLU A 334 5.67 6.92 -10.27
CA GLU A 334 6.35 7.20 -11.52
C GLU A 334 7.65 6.43 -11.57
N PHE A 335 8.00 5.95 -12.77
CA PHE A 335 9.29 5.31 -12.99
C PHE A 335 10.36 6.35 -13.29
N GLU A 336 11.61 6.03 -12.94
CA GLU A 336 12.77 6.74 -13.47
C GLU A 336 12.65 6.71 -15.00
N LYS A 337 12.48 7.89 -15.62
CA LYS A 337 12.42 7.98 -17.09
C LYS A 337 13.72 7.38 -17.59
N ASP A 338 13.63 6.30 -18.39
CA ASP A 338 14.77 5.60 -18.99
C ASP A 338 15.98 6.52 -19.05
N ILE A 339 16.87 6.39 -18.08
CA ILE A 339 18.21 6.98 -18.19
C ILE A 339 18.75 6.25 -19.41
N ALA A 340 18.63 6.89 -20.58
CA ALA A 340 18.95 6.31 -21.87
C ALA A 340 20.22 5.47 -21.66
N PRO A 341 20.18 4.15 -21.89
CA PRO A 341 21.14 3.21 -21.33
C PRO A 341 22.51 3.81 -21.52
N LYS A 342 23.19 4.16 -20.40
CA LYS A 342 24.46 4.91 -20.44
C LYS A 342 25.25 4.32 -21.59
N PRO A 343 25.53 5.10 -22.66
CA PRO A 343 26.07 4.54 -23.90
C PRO A 343 27.24 3.68 -23.46
N LYS A 344 27.15 2.36 -23.72
CA LYS A 344 28.17 1.39 -23.29
C LYS A 344 29.49 2.08 -23.59
N GLU A 345 30.25 2.43 -22.55
CA GLU A 345 31.53 3.09 -22.75
C GLU A 345 32.21 2.28 -23.83
N GLU A 346 32.41 2.89 -25.01
CA GLU A 346 33.16 2.24 -26.07
C GLU A 346 34.47 1.87 -25.39
N VAL A 347 34.66 0.58 -25.15
CA VAL A 347 35.93 0.05 -24.69
C VAL A 347 36.88 0.44 -25.79
N LYS A 348 37.55 1.58 -25.61
CA LYS A 348 38.56 2.06 -26.55
C LYS A 348 39.47 0.86 -26.74
N PRO A 349 39.62 0.34 -27.97
CA PRO A 349 40.45 -0.80 -28.20
C PRO A 349 41.80 -0.49 -27.56
N THR A 350 42.13 -1.25 -26.52
CA THR A 350 43.41 -1.15 -25.84
C THR A 350 44.42 -1.37 -26.95
N LYS A 351 45.18 -0.33 -27.26
CA LYS A 351 46.22 -0.37 -28.28
C LYS A 351 47.08 -1.60 -27.92
N PRO A 352 47.26 -2.57 -28.83
CA PRO A 352 48.09 -3.72 -28.53
C PRO A 352 49.45 -3.18 -28.08
N GLU A 353 49.82 -3.48 -26.84
CA GLU A 353 51.19 -3.25 -26.39
C GLU A 353 52.08 -4.07 -27.33
N ASP A 354 53.02 -3.38 -27.97
CA ASP A 354 54.06 -4.00 -28.78
C ASP A 354 54.82 -5.00 -27.90
N GLU A 355 54.44 -6.28 -28.00
CA GLU A 355 55.19 -7.40 -27.45
C GLU A 355 56.59 -7.39 -28.08
N LYS A 356 57.57 -6.93 -27.28
CA LYS A 356 58.97 -7.21 -27.52
C LYS A 356 59.18 -8.72 -27.49
N LYS A 357 59.36 -9.28 -28.69
CA LYS A 357 59.99 -10.59 -28.91
C LYS A 357 61.45 -10.52 -28.45
N ASP A 358 61.72 -10.96 -27.23
CA ASP A 358 63.01 -11.54 -26.88
C ASP A 358 62.83 -13.06 -26.87
N GLY A 359 63.50 -13.69 -27.84
CA GLY A 359 63.51 -15.14 -27.98
C GLY A 359 64.43 -15.79 -26.96
N ASP A 360 64.00 -16.94 -26.44
CA ASP A 360 64.93 -17.93 -25.93
C ASP A 360 64.50 -19.35 -26.32
N LYS A 361 65.50 -20.13 -26.70
CA LYS A 361 65.43 -21.50 -27.21
C LYS A 361 65.38 -22.47 -26.03
N GLY A 362 64.65 -23.58 -26.18
CA GLY A 362 65.02 -24.77 -25.42
C GLY A 362 64.03 -25.93 -25.40
N LYS A 363 64.36 -26.96 -26.21
CA LYS A 363 64.25 -28.42 -25.96
C LYS A 363 62.88 -29.03 -25.68
N GLU A 364 62.39 -29.92 -26.57
CA GLU A 364 62.66 -31.37 -26.65
C GLU A 364 62.14 -32.18 -25.46
N GLY A 365 61.31 -33.19 -25.76
CA GLY A 365 60.81 -34.23 -24.85
C GLY A 365 59.36 -34.61 -25.18
N GLU A 366 59.10 -35.37 -26.25
CA GLU A 366 58.95 -36.84 -26.29
C GLU A 366 57.71 -37.38 -25.52
N ASP A 367 56.80 -37.96 -26.32
CA ASP A 367 55.97 -39.15 -26.11
C ASP A 367 55.11 -39.33 -24.85
N LYS A 368 53.79 -39.54 -25.04
CA LYS A 368 53.23 -40.91 -25.14
C LYS A 368 51.73 -40.98 -25.45
N GLU A 369 51.44 -41.99 -26.25
CA GLU A 369 50.16 -42.62 -26.59
C GLU A 369 49.24 -42.96 -25.42
N GLY A 370 47.93 -43.07 -25.73
CA GLY A 370 46.97 -43.89 -24.99
C GLY A 370 45.53 -43.36 -25.13
N LYS A 371 44.84 -43.67 -26.24
CA LYS A 371 43.85 -44.77 -26.41
C LYS A 371 42.47 -44.56 -25.77
N ASP A 372 41.48 -44.48 -26.67
CA ASP A 372 40.21 -45.22 -26.73
C ASP A 372 39.19 -45.18 -25.56
N GLN A 373 38.08 -44.45 -25.82
CA GLN A 373 36.65 -44.89 -25.86
C GLN A 373 36.01 -45.69 -24.70
N PRO A 374 34.67 -45.86 -24.62
CA PRO A 374 33.52 -45.04 -25.08
C PRO A 374 32.38 -44.89 -24.02
N GLU A 375 31.30 -44.26 -24.49
CA GLU A 375 29.92 -44.16 -23.97
C GLU A 375 29.38 -45.26 -23.04
N LYS A 376 28.50 -44.83 -22.13
CA LYS A 376 27.15 -45.37 -21.96
C LYS A 376 26.16 -44.28 -21.56
#